data_AF-A0A2C9WB06-F1
#
_entry.id   AF-A0A2C9WB06-F1
#
_cell.length_a   1.000
_cell.length_b   1.000
_cell.length_c   1.000
_cell.angle_alpha   90.00
_cell.angle_beta   90.00
_cell.angle_gamma   90.00
#
_symmetry.space_group_name_H-M   'P 1'
#
loop_
_entity.id
_entity.type
_entity.pdbx_description
1 polymer ?
#
loop_
_entity_poly.entity_id
_entity_poly.type
_entity_poly.pdbx_seq_one_letter_code
_entity_poly.pdbx_strand_id
1 'polypeptide(L)' 'MSKSVPFPSPPLQPVLHQDDADDDDENVKQLRECSSLYLSLQDCLIDNDRNWKACQKEVQALKACNERRKKDKVK' A
#
# COMPACT_ATOMS: atom_id res chain seq x y z
N MET A 1 49.43 17.47 -22.44
CA MET A 1 49.35 16.25 -23.28
C MET A 1 48.19 15.42 -22.75
N SER A 2 47.05 15.38 -23.46
CA SER A 2 46.59 14.21 -24.26
C SER A 2 45.86 13.18 -23.36
N LYS A 3 44.56 12.91 -23.44
CA LYS A 3 43.73 12.54 -24.61
C LYS A 3 42.23 12.69 -24.35
N SER A 4 41.52 13.21 -25.34
CA SER A 4 40.11 12.92 -25.61
C SER A 4 39.95 11.52 -26.19
N VAL A 5 38.92 10.73 -25.82
CA VAL A 5 38.09 9.93 -26.75
C VAL A 5 36.71 9.66 -26.12
N PRO A 6 35.60 9.84 -26.85
CA PRO A 6 34.21 9.66 -26.42
C PRO A 6 33.68 8.23 -26.66
N PHE A 7 32.64 7.79 -25.95
CA PHE A 7 31.76 6.72 -26.45
C PHE A 7 30.32 6.82 -25.90
N PRO A 8 29.27 6.51 -26.71
CA PRO A 8 27.87 6.83 -26.40
C PRO A 8 27.01 5.59 -26.02
N SER A 9 25.82 5.87 -25.44
CA SER A 9 24.59 5.03 -25.34
C SER A 9 24.42 4.15 -24.08
N PRO A 10 23.17 3.80 -23.65
CA PRO A 10 21.83 4.13 -24.16
C PRO A 10 20.92 4.88 -23.15
N PRO A 11 19.75 5.43 -23.57
CA PRO A 11 18.74 5.89 -22.63
C PRO A 11 18.27 4.73 -21.76
N LEU A 12 18.29 4.94 -20.45
CA LEU A 12 17.63 4.10 -19.45
C LEU A 12 16.23 3.77 -19.95
N GLN A 13 16.03 2.55 -20.41
CA GLN A 13 14.69 2.00 -20.56
C GLN A 13 14.02 2.16 -19.19
N PRO A 14 12.79 2.69 -19.09
CA PRO A 14 12.06 2.57 -17.85
C PRO A 14 11.92 1.07 -17.63
N VAL A 15 12.67 0.55 -16.65
CA VAL A 15 12.42 -0.75 -16.06
C VAL A 15 10.95 -0.71 -15.69
N LEU A 16 10.17 -1.42 -16.49
CA LEU A 16 8.79 -1.73 -16.23
C LEU A 16 8.84 -2.64 -14.99
N HIS A 17 9.02 -2.05 -13.81
CA HIS A 17 8.74 -2.67 -12.53
C HIS A 17 7.22 -2.88 -12.51
N GLN A 18 6.80 -3.93 -13.19
CA GLN A 18 5.55 -4.62 -12.94
C GLN A 18 5.92 -5.84 -12.11
N ASP A 19 6.40 -5.61 -10.90
CA ASP A 19 6.49 -6.64 -9.88
C ASP A 19 6.43 -5.97 -8.50
N ASP A 20 5.53 -6.53 -7.69
CA ASP A 20 5.33 -6.36 -6.25
C ASP A 20 4.32 -5.30 -5.75
N ALA A 21 3.06 -5.75 -5.68
CA ALA A 21 2.10 -5.40 -4.61
C ALA A 21 1.63 -3.94 -4.46
N ASP A 22 1.34 -3.26 -5.56
CA ASP A 22 0.52 -2.03 -5.53
C ASP A 22 -0.98 -2.38 -5.44
N ASP A 23 -1.48 -2.81 -4.28
CA ASP A 23 -2.93 -2.74 -3.92
C ASP A 23 -3.21 -2.97 -2.42
N ASP A 24 -2.45 -2.40 -1.48
CA ASP A 24 -2.91 -2.41 -0.08
C ASP A 24 -2.72 -1.09 0.69
N ASP A 25 -1.76 -0.24 0.32
CA ASP A 25 -1.47 0.97 1.12
C ASP A 25 -2.03 2.30 0.55
N GLU A 26 -2.43 2.36 -0.72
CA GLU A 26 -3.12 3.55 -1.28
C GLU A 26 -4.60 3.67 -0.81
N ASN A 27 -5.02 2.92 0.21
CA ASN A 27 -6.36 3.03 0.79
C ASN A 27 -6.46 3.89 2.05
N VAL A 28 -5.36 4.30 2.70
CA VAL A 28 -5.43 4.96 4.01
C VAL A 28 -6.15 6.32 3.95
N LYS A 29 -5.88 7.13 2.93
CA LYS A 29 -6.56 8.42 2.71
C LYS A 29 -8.02 8.26 2.28
N GLN A 30 -8.38 7.13 1.67
CA GLN A 30 -9.73 6.87 1.22
C GLN A 30 -10.65 6.34 2.33
N LEU A 31 -10.10 5.77 3.40
CA LEU A 31 -10.86 5.07 4.43
C LEU A 31 -11.90 5.97 5.14
N ARG A 32 -11.73 7.30 5.18
CA ARG A 32 -12.64 8.26 5.85
C ARG A 32 -13.08 7.74 7.23
N GLU A 33 -14.33 7.34 7.38
CA GLU A 33 -14.92 6.76 8.60
C GLU A 33 -14.24 5.46 9.05
N CYS A 34 -13.68 4.68 8.13
CA CYS A 34 -12.95 3.45 8.39
C CYS A 34 -11.49 3.69 8.81
N SER A 35 -11.00 4.94 8.76
CA SER A 35 -9.60 5.25 9.09
C SER A 35 -9.25 4.92 10.53
N SER A 36 -10.20 5.09 11.46
CA SER A 36 -10.01 4.71 12.87
C SER A 36 -9.74 3.21 13.03
N LEU A 37 -10.40 2.36 12.24
CA LEU A 37 -10.19 0.91 12.29
C LEU A 37 -8.85 0.51 11.68
N TYR A 38 -8.39 1.24 10.66
CA TYR A 38 -7.07 1.05 10.08
C TYR A 38 -5.95 1.46 11.05
N LEU A 39 -6.15 2.53 11.82
CA LEU A 39 -5.21 2.92 12.88
C LEU A 39 -5.17 1.86 13.99
N SER A 40 -6.32 1.30 14.40
CA SER A 40 -6.36 0.18 15.34
C SER A 40 -5.66 -1.07 14.81
N LEU A 41 -5.81 -1.37 13.51
CA LEU A 41 -5.08 -2.46 12.87
C LEU A 41 -3.57 -2.21 12.89
N GLN A 42 -3.12 -1.00 12.56
CA GLN A 42 -1.71 -0.64 12.62
C GLN A 42 -1.14 -0.78 14.03
N ASP A 43 -1.86 -0.33 15.05
CA ASP A 43 -1.47 -0.46 16.46
C ASP A 43 -1.31 -1.94 16.84
N CYS A 44 -2.31 -2.77 16.52
CA CYS A 44 -2.21 -4.21 16.74
C CYS A 44 -1.06 -4.86 15.97
N LEU A 45 -0.80 -4.45 14.73
CA LEU A 45 0.33 -4.95 13.95
C LEU A 45 1.66 -4.56 14.59
N ILE A 46 1.78 -3.39 15.20
CA ILE A 46 2.99 -2.96 15.91
C ILE A 46 3.20 -3.85 17.15
N ASP A 47 2.15 -4.13 17.91
CA ASP A 47 2.22 -4.99 19.11
C ASP A 47 2.46 -6.48 18.81
N ASN A 48 2.11 -6.94 17.60
CA ASN A 48 2.14 -8.36 17.24
C ASN A 48 3.16 -8.70 16.13
N ASP A 49 4.27 -7.98 16.03
CA ASP A 49 5.33 -8.25 15.03
C ASP A 49 4.80 -8.27 13.58
N ARG A 50 3.87 -7.37 13.26
CA ARG A 50 3.14 -7.28 11.99
C ARG A 50 2.35 -8.54 11.64
N ASN A 51 1.98 -9.34 12.64
CA ASN A 51 1.16 -10.52 12.46
C ASN A 51 -0.33 -10.16 12.33
N TRP A 52 -0.78 -9.91 11.11
CA TRP A 52 -2.19 -9.62 10.82
C TRP A 52 -3.17 -10.72 11.26
N LYS A 53 -2.70 -11.97 11.42
CA LYS A 53 -3.54 -13.07 11.93
C LYS A 53 -3.88 -12.89 13.41
N ALA A 54 -2.98 -12.28 14.20
CA ALA A 54 -3.26 -11.93 15.58
C ALA A 54 -4.28 -10.77 15.68
N CYS A 55 -4.26 -9.87 14.69
CA CYS A 55 -5.14 -8.71 14.56
C CYS A 55 -6.45 -9.00 13.81
N GLN A 56 -6.94 -10.24 13.88
CA GLN A 56 -8.10 -10.69 13.10
C GLN A 56 -9.35 -9.84 13.34
N LYS A 57 -9.55 -9.33 14.56
CA LYS A 57 -10.70 -8.49 14.92
C LYS A 57 -10.67 -7.17 14.15
N GLU A 58 -9.52 -6.51 14.13
CA GLU A 58 -9.26 -5.24 13.47
C GLU A 58 -9.35 -5.41 11.95
N VAL A 59 -8.78 -6.48 11.40
CA VAL A 59 -8.89 -6.83 9.97
C VAL A 59 -10.34 -7.02 9.56
N GLN A 60 -11.12 -7.77 10.35
CA GLN A 60 -12.52 -8.05 10.03
C GLN A 60 -13.39 -6.80 10.15
N ALA A 61 -13.17 -5.97 11.17
CA ALA A 61 -13.86 -4.70 11.33
C ALA A 61 -13.56 -3.74 10.18
N LEU A 62 -12.28 -3.62 9.80
CA LEU A 62 -11.84 -2.79 8.69
C LEU A 62 -12.46 -3.24 7.36
N LYS A 63 -12.47 -4.56 7.10
CA LYS A 63 -13.11 -5.15 5.92
C LYS A 63 -14.60 -4.83 5.86
N ALA A 64 -15.33 -5.05 6.97
CA ALA A 64 -16.77 -4.77 7.04
C ALA A 64 -17.09 -3.28 6.87
N CYS A 65 -16.22 -2.39 7.35
CA CYS A 65 -16.36 -0.95 7.11
C CYS A 65 -16.16 -0.60 5.63
N ASN A 66 -15.11 -1.15 5.02
CA ASN A 66 -14.83 -0.96 3.60
C ASN A 66 -15.94 -1.48 2.68
N GLU A 67 -16.52 -2.64 2.99
CA GLU A 67 -17.64 -3.21 2.23
C GLU A 67 -18.90 -2.36 2.31
N ARG A 68 -19.20 -1.78 3.48
CA ARG A 68 -20.32 -0.82 3.64
C ARG A 68 -20.10 0.39 2.75
N ARG A 69 -18.95 1.05 2.88
CA ARG A 69 -18.58 2.22 2.08
C ARG A 69 -18.63 1.94 0.56
N LYS A 70 -18.21 0.75 0.12
CA LYS A 70 -18.31 0.36 -1.30
C LYS A 70 -19.76 0.30 -1.78
N LYS A 71 -20.69 -0.17 -0.95
CA LYS A 71 -22.13 -0.18 -1.26
C LYS A 71 -22.72 1.24 -1.30
N ASP A 72 -22.31 2.11 -0.38
CA ASP A 72 -22.77 3.51 -0.35
C ASP A 72 -22.33 4.32 -1.57
N LYS A 73 -21.16 4.00 -2.17
CA LYS A 73 -20.67 4.65 -3.40
C LYS A 73 -21.37 4.20 -4.68
N VAL A 74 -22.08 3.08 -4.66
CA VAL A 74 -22.78 2.50 -5.83
C VAL A 74 -24.23 3.01 -5.94
N LYS A 75 -24.75 3.68 -4.90
CA LYS A 75 -26.11 4.19 -4.82
C LYS A 75 -26.19 5.67 -5.22
#